data_AF-A0A2G6CYC1-F1
#
_entry.id   AF-A0A2G6CYC1-F1
#
_cell.length_a   1.000
_cell.length_b   1.000
_cell.length_c   1.000
_cell.angle_alpha   90.00
_cell.angle_beta   90.00
_cell.angle_gamma   90.00
#
_symmetry.space_group_name_H-M   'P 1'
#
loop_
_entity.id
_entity.type
_entity.pdbx_description
1 polymer ?
#
loop_
_entity_poly.entity_id
_entity_poly.type
_entity_poly.pdbx_seq_one_letter_code
_entity_poly.pdbx_strand_id
1 'polypeptide(L)'
;MFTLGNKKIVCITGTVSSARENEAPRYLLVKEGFRRPVWFTSYHSLNDADYEKISDGSYHVAKMNNRVLADMEFGNGHVGIFTDRFEEACRVSELGVLVAAHPQIVTQIVNKFPTATIFALKAPGTELTSSLKPLAHHAHFHRMDIDLGRSGVWTDAVEQMKEHLGI
;
A
#
# COMPACT_ATOMS: atom_id res chain seq x y z
N MET A 1 21.44 -2.37 -5.06
CA MET A 1 20.53 -3.04 -4.12
C MET A 1 20.23 -2.03 -3.03
N PHE A 2 19.01 -1.48 -2.99
CA PHE A 2 18.58 -0.50 -1.99
C PHE A 2 18.64 -1.10 -0.59
N THR A 3 19.17 -0.35 0.38
CA THR A 3 19.27 -0.80 1.77
C THR A 3 18.23 -0.06 2.61
N LEU A 4 17.28 -0.79 3.19
CA LEU A 4 16.17 -0.23 3.96
C LEU A 4 16.60 0.43 5.29
N GLY A 5 17.78 0.10 5.82
CA GLY A 5 18.18 0.54 7.16
C GLY A 5 17.13 0.14 8.20
N ASN A 6 16.77 1.08 9.08
CA ASN A 6 15.69 0.90 10.07
C ASN A 6 14.29 1.28 9.54
N LYS A 7 14.15 1.58 8.24
CA LYS A 7 12.87 1.99 7.64
C LYS A 7 11.94 0.79 7.50
N LYS A 8 10.66 1.00 7.76
CA LYS A 8 9.61 -0.01 7.67
C LYS A 8 8.86 0.11 6.33
N ILE A 9 8.52 -1.02 5.74
CA ILE A 9 7.59 -1.07 4.60
C ILE A 9 6.25 -1.53 5.15
N VAL A 10 5.23 -0.68 5.01
CA VAL A 10 3.89 -0.95 5.52
C VAL A 10 2.92 -1.00 4.35
N CYS A 11 2.19 -2.10 4.24
CA CYS A 11 1.17 -2.31 3.24
C CYS A 11 -0.21 -2.35 3.90
N ILE A 12 -1.17 -1.56 3.41
CA ILE A 12 -2.57 -1.60 3.85
C ILE A 12 -3.45 -2.11 2.70
N THR A 13 -4.31 -3.08 2.97
CA THR A 13 -5.17 -3.70 1.96
C THR A 13 -6.50 -4.20 2.53
N GLY A 14 -7.36 -4.78 1.68
CA GLY A 14 -8.54 -5.56 2.08
C GLY A 14 -9.82 -4.80 2.43
N THR A 15 -9.80 -3.48 2.29
CA THR A 15 -10.80 -2.43 2.62
C THR A 15 -12.27 -2.83 2.79
N VAL A 16 -12.92 -2.17 3.77
CA VAL A 16 -14.26 -2.45 4.29
C VAL A 16 -15.40 -1.89 3.42
N SER A 17 -15.28 -0.68 2.86
CA SER A 17 -16.03 -0.17 1.69
C SER A 17 -15.58 1.27 1.36
N SER A 18 -15.85 1.73 0.12
CA SER A 18 -15.66 3.07 -0.48
C SER A 18 -14.29 3.79 -0.33
N ALA A 19 -13.87 4.48 -1.40
CA ALA A 19 -12.54 5.10 -1.51
C ALA A 19 -12.25 6.22 -0.48
N ARG A 20 -13.27 6.85 0.13
CA ARG A 20 -13.09 8.01 1.02
C ARG A 20 -12.72 7.64 2.47
N GLU A 21 -13.25 6.53 2.98
CA GLU A 21 -12.98 6.07 4.35
C GLU A 21 -11.63 5.32 4.45
N ASN A 22 -11.17 4.79 3.31
CA ASN A 22 -9.86 4.16 3.14
C ASN A 22 -8.67 5.11 3.34
N GLU A 23 -8.92 6.42 3.38
CA GLU A 23 -7.85 7.40 3.48
C GLU A 23 -7.44 7.70 4.93
N ALA A 24 -8.27 7.41 5.93
CA ALA A 24 -8.02 7.76 7.32
C ALA A 24 -6.74 7.12 7.91
N PRO A 25 -6.56 5.78 7.89
CA PRO A 25 -5.33 5.17 8.40
C PRO A 25 -4.11 5.59 7.58
N ARG A 26 -4.30 5.84 6.28
CA ARG A 26 -3.25 6.37 5.39
C ARG A 26 -2.78 7.76 5.82
N TYR A 27 -3.72 8.68 6.07
CA TYR A 27 -3.39 10.05 6.47
C TYR A 27 -2.72 10.10 7.85
N LEU A 28 -3.23 9.31 8.79
CA LEU A 28 -2.69 9.27 10.14
C LEU A 28 -1.26 8.73 10.14
N LEU A 29 -0.98 7.60 9.47
CA LEU A 29 0.39 7.09 9.37
C LEU A 29 1.34 8.04 8.62
N VAL A 30 0.86 8.80 7.63
CA VAL A 30 1.69 9.83 6.98
C VAL A 30 2.05 10.95 7.97
N LYS A 31 1.16 11.32 8.90
CA LYS A 31 1.48 12.27 9.98
C LYS A 31 2.53 11.71 10.95
N GLU A 32 2.57 10.40 11.14
CA GLU A 32 3.61 9.73 11.95
C GLU A 32 4.98 9.61 11.25
N GLY A 33 5.16 10.21 10.06
CA GLY A 33 6.47 10.25 9.38
C GLY A 33 6.69 9.14 8.34
N PHE A 34 5.66 8.34 8.02
CA PHE A 34 5.67 7.51 6.81
C PHE A 34 5.49 8.37 5.55
N ARG A 35 6.04 7.91 4.43
CA ARG A 35 5.85 8.53 3.12
C ARG A 35 5.15 7.60 2.15
N ARG A 36 4.31 8.20 1.31
CA ARG A 36 3.69 7.50 0.17
C ARG A 36 4.62 7.63 -1.03
N PRO A 37 4.86 6.55 -1.78
CA PRO A 37 5.49 6.68 -3.09
C PRO A 37 4.57 7.45 -4.04
N VAL A 38 5.16 8.12 -5.02
CA VAL A 38 4.41 8.63 -6.17
C VAL A 38 4.00 7.44 -7.03
N TRP A 39 2.72 7.38 -7.37
CA TRP A 39 2.16 6.32 -8.19
C TRP A 39 2.14 6.78 -9.64
N PHE A 40 2.25 5.85 -10.58
CA PHE A 40 1.99 6.14 -11.98
C PHE A 40 0.60 5.64 -12.40
N THR A 41 0.04 6.24 -13.44
CA THR A 41 -1.10 5.71 -14.18
C THR A 41 -0.89 5.91 -15.68
N SER A 42 -1.21 4.90 -16.49
CA SER A 42 -1.34 5.05 -17.94
C SER A 42 -2.79 5.33 -18.38
N TYR A 43 -3.73 5.25 -17.44
CA TYR A 43 -5.13 5.60 -17.63
C TYR A 43 -5.41 7.07 -17.25
N HIS A 44 -6.67 7.49 -17.35
CA HIS A 44 -7.15 8.79 -16.89
C HIS A 44 -6.90 8.93 -15.37
N SER A 45 -6.82 10.16 -14.86
CA SER A 45 -6.69 10.40 -13.42
C SER A 45 -7.79 9.68 -12.65
N LEU A 46 -7.42 8.82 -11.69
CA LEU A 46 -8.36 7.94 -10.97
C LEU A 46 -9.04 8.63 -9.78
N ASN A 47 -8.36 9.62 -9.18
CA ASN A 47 -8.83 10.46 -8.08
C ASN A 47 -7.89 11.69 -7.94
N ASP A 48 -8.07 12.47 -6.87
CA ASP A 48 -7.23 13.64 -6.51
C ASP A 48 -5.82 13.27 -6.01
N ALA A 49 -5.40 11.99 -6.09
CA ALA A 49 -4.01 11.65 -5.83
C ALA A 49 -3.14 12.06 -7.01
N ASP A 50 -1.99 12.67 -6.71
CA ASP A 50 -0.98 13.05 -7.69
C ASP A 50 -0.33 11.80 -8.31
N TYR A 51 -0.97 11.24 -9.34
CA TYR A 51 -0.37 10.22 -10.17
C TYR A 51 0.54 10.85 -11.24
N GLU A 52 1.71 10.27 -11.43
CA GLU A 52 2.54 10.48 -12.61
C GLU A 52 1.84 9.85 -13.83
N LYS A 53 1.36 10.69 -14.75
CA LYS A 53 0.75 10.22 -15.99
C LYS A 53 1.83 9.79 -16.98
N ILE A 54 1.71 8.57 -17.48
CA ILE A 54 2.60 8.01 -18.50
C ILE A 54 1.77 7.47 -19.66
N SER A 55 2.37 7.27 -20.83
CA SER A 55 1.71 6.50 -21.91
C SER A 55 1.86 5.00 -21.67
N ASP A 56 0.99 4.19 -22.28
CA ASP A 56 1.14 2.73 -22.27
C ASP A 56 2.49 2.28 -22.84
N GLY A 57 2.96 2.93 -23.91
CA GLY A 57 4.28 2.69 -24.48
C GLY A 57 5.40 2.92 -23.45
N SER A 58 5.35 4.02 -22.71
CA SER A 58 6.32 4.31 -21.63
C SER A 58 6.22 3.29 -20.50
N TYR A 59 5.02 2.84 -20.14
CA TYR A 59 4.82 1.76 -19.17
C TYR A 59 5.50 0.46 -19.61
N HIS A 60 5.26 0.01 -20.85
CA HIS A 60 5.86 -1.23 -21.36
C HIS A 60 7.39 -1.15 -21.42
N VAL A 61 7.93 -0.02 -21.86
CA VAL A 61 9.38 0.23 -21.84
C VAL A 61 9.92 0.19 -20.40
N ALA A 62 9.24 0.82 -19.44
CA ALA A 62 9.65 0.79 -18.05
C ALA A 62 9.60 -0.62 -17.46
N LYS A 63 8.57 -1.42 -17.80
CA LYS A 63 8.41 -2.80 -17.35
C LYS A 63 9.51 -3.71 -17.92
N MET A 64 9.81 -3.60 -19.22
CA MET A 64 10.92 -4.33 -19.86
C MET A 64 12.29 -3.99 -19.23
N ASN A 65 12.46 -2.75 -18.79
CA ASN A 65 13.68 -2.30 -18.10
C ASN A 65 13.67 -2.55 -16.59
N ASN A 66 12.73 -3.35 -16.05
CA ASN A 66 12.60 -3.67 -14.62
C ASN A 66 12.48 -2.43 -13.71
N ARG A 67 11.92 -1.32 -14.23
CA ARG A 67 11.70 -0.08 -13.46
C ARG A 67 10.37 -0.08 -12.71
N VAL A 68 9.45 -0.98 -13.04
CA VAL A 68 8.18 -1.14 -12.35
C VAL A 68 8.38 -2.04 -11.14
N LEU A 69 8.08 -1.52 -9.95
CA LEU A 69 8.17 -2.27 -8.70
C LEU A 69 6.97 -3.20 -8.54
N ALA A 70 5.77 -2.65 -8.72
CA ALA A 70 4.52 -3.37 -8.62
C ALA A 70 3.45 -2.65 -9.44
N ASP A 71 2.61 -3.41 -10.13
CA ASP A 71 1.56 -2.88 -10.97
C ASP A 71 0.31 -3.77 -11.04
N MET A 72 -0.78 -3.20 -11.53
CA MET A 72 -1.95 -3.94 -11.94
C MET A 72 -2.61 -3.28 -13.15
N GLU A 73 -3.35 -4.07 -13.89
CA GLU A 73 -4.32 -3.56 -14.86
C GLU A 73 -5.48 -2.89 -14.10
N PHE A 74 -5.89 -1.73 -14.58
CA PHE A 74 -7.02 -1.00 -14.05
C PHE A 74 -7.74 -0.24 -15.18
N GLY A 75 -9.02 -0.58 -15.41
CA GLY A 75 -9.73 -0.11 -16.59
C GLY A 75 -9.03 -0.59 -17.86
N ASN A 76 -8.74 0.35 -18.78
CA ASN A 76 -8.02 0.08 -20.04
C ASN A 76 -6.53 0.49 -19.96
N GLY A 77 -5.95 0.57 -18.77
CA GLY A 77 -4.55 0.94 -18.60
C GLY A 77 -3.93 0.28 -17.38
N HIS A 78 -2.83 0.87 -16.91
CA HIS A 78 -2.02 0.34 -15.83
C HIS A 78 -1.86 1.35 -14.71
N VAL A 79 -1.84 0.87 -13.48
CA VAL A 79 -1.54 1.67 -12.29
C VAL A 79 -0.50 0.94 -11.46
N GLY A 80 0.44 1.67 -10.87
CA GLY A 80 1.50 1.05 -10.10
C GLY A 80 2.49 2.03 -9.52
N ILE A 81 3.61 1.46 -9.09
CA ILE A 81 4.72 2.19 -8.46
C ILE A 81 6.00 1.84 -9.21
N PHE A 82 6.77 2.86 -9.58
CA PHE A 82 8.14 2.65 -10.06
C PHE A 82 9.10 2.43 -8.90
N THR A 83 10.14 1.64 -9.13
CA THR A 83 11.18 1.33 -8.14
C THR A 83 11.86 2.59 -7.62
N ASP A 84 12.22 3.52 -8.50
CA ASP A 84 12.85 4.80 -8.15
C ASP A 84 11.94 5.68 -7.27
N ARG A 85 10.64 5.73 -7.55
CA ARG A 85 9.65 6.46 -6.73
C ARG A 85 9.46 5.84 -5.35
N PHE A 86 9.56 4.51 -5.25
CA PHE A 86 9.50 3.81 -3.96
C PHE A 86 10.76 4.06 -3.12
N GLU A 87 11.94 3.94 -3.74
CA GLU A 87 13.22 4.20 -3.08
C GLU A 87 13.33 5.65 -2.62
N GLU A 88 12.88 6.60 -3.43
CA GLU A 88 12.85 8.02 -3.07
C GLU A 88 11.94 8.27 -1.86
N ALA A 89 10.73 7.71 -1.86
CA ALA A 89 9.84 7.83 -0.70
C ALA A 89 10.47 7.24 0.56
N CYS A 90 11.17 6.12 0.44
CA CYS A 90 11.87 5.51 1.57
C CYS A 90 13.00 6.41 2.09
N ARG A 91 13.79 6.99 1.18
CA ARG A 91 14.92 7.87 1.49
C ARG A 91 14.49 9.13 2.24
N VAL A 92 13.38 9.74 1.85
CA VAL A 92 12.88 11.00 2.45
C VAL A 92 11.91 10.80 3.61
N SER A 93 11.51 9.56 3.87
CA SER A 93 10.66 9.22 5.02
C SER A 93 11.43 9.25 6.33
N GLU A 94 10.74 9.49 7.43
CA GLU A 94 11.30 9.32 8.77
C GLU A 94 11.20 7.86 9.22
N LEU A 95 10.02 7.24 9.07
CA LEU A 95 9.76 5.87 9.51
C LEU A 95 9.81 4.83 8.40
N GLY A 96 9.48 5.22 7.17
CA GLY A 96 9.50 4.32 6.02
C GLY A 96 8.41 4.60 4.99
N VAL A 97 8.07 3.57 4.22
CA VAL A 97 7.13 3.69 3.10
C VAL A 97 5.79 3.07 3.45
N LEU A 98 4.72 3.79 3.13
CA LEU A 98 3.35 3.33 3.25
C LEU A 98 2.72 3.12 1.88
N VAL A 99 2.23 1.90 1.64
CA VAL A 99 1.52 1.50 0.43
C VAL A 99 0.12 1.01 0.78
N ALA A 100 -0.88 1.87 0.59
CA ALA A 100 -2.29 1.45 0.64
C ALA A 100 -2.74 1.05 -0.76
N ALA A 101 -2.98 -0.24 -1.00
CA ALA A 101 -3.16 -0.77 -2.35
C ALA A 101 -4.08 -2.00 -2.45
N HIS A 102 -4.49 -2.29 -3.68
CA HIS A 102 -5.12 -3.56 -4.04
C HIS A 102 -4.19 -4.74 -3.68
N PRO A 103 -4.72 -5.91 -3.25
CA PRO A 103 -3.93 -7.07 -2.86
C PRO A 103 -2.86 -7.48 -3.88
N GLN A 104 -3.14 -7.34 -5.18
CA GLN A 104 -2.18 -7.68 -6.25
C GLN A 104 -0.87 -6.88 -6.18
N ILE A 105 -0.95 -5.57 -5.90
CA ILE A 105 0.23 -4.71 -5.75
C ILE A 105 0.95 -5.07 -4.44
N VAL A 106 0.19 -5.29 -3.35
CA VAL A 106 0.76 -5.69 -2.06
C VAL A 106 1.54 -7.01 -2.17
N THR A 107 0.99 -8.02 -2.84
CA THR A 107 1.65 -9.30 -3.09
C THR A 107 2.99 -9.13 -3.81
N GLN A 108 3.05 -8.27 -4.83
CA GLN A 108 4.30 -8.00 -5.55
C GLN A 108 5.34 -7.32 -4.66
N ILE A 109 4.92 -6.39 -3.79
CA ILE A 109 5.81 -5.70 -2.86
C ILE A 109 6.37 -6.67 -1.82
N VAL A 110 5.53 -7.48 -1.18
CA VAL A 110 5.98 -8.40 -0.11
C VAL A 110 6.89 -9.49 -0.66
N ASN A 111 6.67 -9.93 -1.91
CA ASN A 111 7.58 -10.85 -2.60
C ASN A 111 8.98 -10.26 -2.80
N LYS A 112 9.08 -8.93 -2.99
CA LYS A 112 10.35 -8.22 -3.10
C LYS A 112 10.93 -7.84 -1.74
N PHE A 113 10.07 -7.65 -0.75
CA PHE A 113 10.43 -7.22 0.60
C PHE A 113 9.74 -8.11 1.65
N PRO A 114 10.30 -9.29 1.98
CA PRO A 114 9.68 -10.24 2.90
C PRO A 114 9.48 -9.74 4.33
N THR A 115 10.13 -8.63 4.70
CA THR A 115 9.96 -7.98 6.02
C THR A 115 8.86 -6.92 6.03
N ALA A 116 8.13 -6.73 4.92
CA ALA A 116 7.03 -5.78 4.86
C ALA A 116 5.88 -6.21 5.78
N THR A 117 5.36 -5.27 6.58
CA THR A 117 4.20 -5.49 7.45
C THR A 117 2.92 -5.24 6.65
N ILE A 118 1.96 -6.15 6.75
CA ILE A 118 0.71 -6.10 5.99
C ILE A 118 -0.45 -5.97 6.94
N PHE A 119 -1.27 -4.93 6.78
CA PHE A 119 -2.54 -4.77 7.48
C PHE A 119 -3.70 -4.98 6.51
N ALA A 120 -4.49 -6.02 6.74
CA ALA A 120 -5.71 -6.29 6.00
C ALA A 120 -6.93 -5.80 6.80
N LEU A 121 -7.54 -4.70 6.37
CA LEU A 121 -8.67 -4.07 7.02
C LEU A 121 -9.97 -4.70 6.55
N LYS A 122 -10.74 -5.32 7.44
CA LYS A 122 -11.95 -6.07 7.10
C LYS A 122 -13.12 -5.69 8.00
N ALA A 123 -14.35 -5.81 7.50
CA ALA A 123 -15.50 -5.79 8.38
C ALA A 123 -15.43 -7.02 9.32
N PRO A 124 -15.87 -6.88 10.58
CA PRO A 124 -15.95 -7.99 11.51
C PRO A 124 -16.68 -9.19 10.89
N GLY A 125 -16.14 -10.39 11.08
CA GLY A 125 -16.73 -11.64 10.56
C GLY A 125 -16.64 -11.86 9.05
N THR A 126 -16.08 -10.92 8.27
CA THR A 126 -15.94 -11.08 6.82
C THR A 126 -14.73 -11.95 6.47
N GLU A 127 -14.90 -12.99 5.67
CA GLU A 127 -13.77 -13.83 5.24
C GLU A 127 -12.73 -13.05 4.40
N LEU A 128 -11.49 -13.56 4.41
CA LEU A 128 -10.47 -13.09 3.48
C LEU A 128 -10.83 -13.49 2.05
N THR A 129 -10.79 -12.52 1.14
CA THR A 129 -10.97 -12.79 -0.29
C THR A 129 -9.86 -13.71 -0.79
N SER A 130 -10.12 -14.44 -1.88
CA SER A 130 -9.12 -15.31 -2.53
C SER A 130 -7.81 -14.59 -2.81
N SER A 131 -7.86 -13.30 -3.16
CA SER A 131 -6.70 -12.44 -3.40
C SER A 131 -5.86 -12.13 -2.14
N LEU A 132 -6.43 -12.25 -0.95
CA LEU A 132 -5.75 -12.01 0.33
C LEU A 132 -5.29 -13.30 1.02
N LYS A 133 -5.89 -14.46 0.70
CA LYS A 133 -5.51 -15.75 1.29
C LYS A 133 -4.00 -16.04 1.18
N PRO A 134 -3.31 -15.78 0.05
CA PRO A 134 -1.86 -15.97 -0.04
C PRO A 134 -1.09 -15.09 0.95
N LEU A 135 -1.54 -13.85 1.16
CA LEU A 135 -0.90 -12.90 2.09
C LEU A 135 -1.07 -13.32 3.56
N ALA A 136 -2.12 -14.06 3.89
CA ALA A 136 -2.39 -14.50 5.26
C ALA A 136 -1.32 -15.44 5.83
N HIS A 137 -0.54 -16.09 4.96
CA HIS A 137 0.59 -16.95 5.36
C HIS A 137 1.89 -16.16 5.56
N HIS A 138 1.90 -14.86 5.29
CA HIS A 138 3.07 -14.01 5.48
C HIS A 138 3.33 -13.75 6.97
N ALA A 139 4.59 -13.82 7.40
CA ALA A 139 4.96 -13.74 8.82
C ALA A 139 4.54 -12.43 9.51
N HIS A 140 4.46 -11.34 8.75
CA HIS A 140 4.08 -10.01 9.23
C HIS A 140 2.68 -9.59 8.74
N PHE A 141 1.77 -10.55 8.59
CA PHE A 141 0.39 -10.29 8.23
C PHE A 141 -0.48 -10.08 9.46
N HIS A 142 -1.25 -8.98 9.46
CA HIS A 142 -2.16 -8.60 10.52
C HIS A 142 -3.55 -8.33 9.92
N ARG A 143 -4.53 -9.12 10.32
CA ARG A 143 -5.94 -8.81 10.03
C ARG A 143 -6.44 -7.84 11.09
N MET A 144 -7.12 -6.79 10.66
CA MET A 144 -7.77 -5.84 11.56
C MET A 144 -9.26 -5.79 11.24
N ASP A 145 -10.08 -6.09 12.24
CA ASP A 145 -11.53 -5.99 12.12
C ASP A 145 -11.96 -4.55 12.46
N ILE A 146 -12.53 -3.88 11.47
CA ILE A 146 -12.87 -2.46 11.48
C ILE A 146 -14.39 -2.32 11.42
N ASP A 147 -14.98 -1.95 12.56
CA ASP A 147 -16.39 -1.62 12.67
C ASP A 147 -16.62 -0.13 12.35
N LEU A 148 -17.08 0.15 11.12
CA LEU A 148 -17.38 1.51 10.66
C LEU A 148 -18.54 2.18 11.43
N GLY A 149 -19.36 1.41 12.14
CA GLY A 149 -20.43 1.94 12.99
C GLY A 149 -19.92 2.55 14.31
N ARG A 150 -18.65 2.32 14.66
CA ARG A 150 -18.06 2.76 15.91
C ARG A 150 -17.30 4.08 15.75
N SER A 151 -17.65 5.08 16.58
CA SER A 151 -16.88 6.33 16.66
C SER A 151 -15.43 6.05 17.09
N GLY A 152 -14.47 6.79 16.51
CA GLY A 152 -13.05 6.64 16.83
C GLY A 152 -12.36 5.41 16.22
N VAL A 153 -13.06 4.60 15.42
CA VAL A 153 -12.51 3.34 14.86
C VAL A 153 -11.17 3.51 14.13
N TRP A 154 -10.98 4.62 13.42
CA TRP A 154 -9.73 4.87 12.68
C TRP A 154 -8.56 5.25 13.59
N THR A 155 -8.82 5.93 14.70
CA THR A 155 -7.79 6.23 15.71
C THR A 155 -7.33 4.94 16.36
N ASP A 156 -8.26 4.11 16.83
CA ASP A 156 -7.94 2.82 17.45
C ASP A 156 -7.21 1.88 16.50
N ALA A 157 -7.60 1.88 15.22
CA ALA A 157 -6.92 1.08 14.21
C ALA A 157 -5.47 1.55 14.00
N VAL A 158 -5.23 2.86 14.01
CA VAL A 158 -3.86 3.38 13.86
C VAL A 158 -3.03 3.11 15.09
N GLU A 159 -3.57 3.24 16.30
CA GLU A 159 -2.85 2.87 17.53
C GLU A 159 -2.44 1.38 17.51
N GLN A 160 -3.36 0.49 17.15
CA GLN A 160 -3.03 -0.93 16.97
C GLN A 160 -1.96 -1.17 15.89
N MET A 161 -2.02 -0.44 14.76
CA MET A 161 -0.96 -0.51 13.75
C MET A 161 0.39 -0.07 14.31
N LYS A 162 0.42 1.03 15.07
CA LYS A 162 1.64 1.57 15.69
C LYS A 162 2.25 0.58 16.68
N GLU A 163 1.42 -0.06 17.50
CA GLU A 163 1.86 -1.15 18.39
C GLU A 163 2.53 -2.30 17.62
N HIS A 164 1.91 -2.78 16.54
CA HIS A 164 2.51 -3.81 15.69
C HIS A 164 3.79 -3.35 14.97
N LEU A 165 3.89 -2.06 14.67
CA LEU A 165 5.07 -1.46 14.06
C LEU A 165 6.15 -1.13 15.12
N GLY A 166 5.84 -1.10 16.40
CA GLY A 166 6.75 -0.73 17.49
C GLY A 166 7.17 0.75 17.44
N ILE A 167 6.22 1.64 17.18
CA ILE A 167 6.40 3.11 17.10
C ILE A 167 5.40 3.85 17.99
#